data_AF-L7EXC7-F1
#
_entry.id   AF-L7EXC7-F1
#
_cell.length_a   1.000
_cell.length_b   1.000
_cell.length_c   1.000
_cell.angle_alpha   90.00
_cell.angle_beta   90.00
_cell.angle_gamma   90.00
#
_symmetry.space_group_name_H-M   'P 1'
#
loop_
_entity.id
_entity.type
_entity.pdbx_description
1 polymer ?
#
loop_
_entity_poly.entity_id
_entity_poly.type
_entity_poly.pdbx_seq_one_letter_code
_entity_poly.pdbx_strand_id
1 'polypeptide(L)' 'MLTCGTYDAAGEFAYRVGLPGKSGVGGGIIAVVPGRCTLCVWSPGLDERGNSVAGVAALDRFTTLTGVSVF' A
#
# COMPACT_ATOMS: atom_id res chain seq x y z
N MET A 1 4.43 -5.49 -8.88
CA MET A 1 4.00 -4.70 -7.70
C MET A 1 2.53 -4.91 -7.40
N LEU A 2 1.61 -4.67 -8.34
CA LEU A 2 0.16 -4.77 -8.05
C LEU A 2 -0.32 -6.16 -7.57
N THR A 3 0.15 -7.26 -8.17
CA THR A 3 -0.36 -8.62 -7.91
C THR A 3 0.45 -9.44 -6.91
N CYS A 4 1.60 -8.95 -6.47
CA CYS A 4 2.55 -9.71 -5.63
C CYS A 4 3.37 -8.82 -4.67
N GLY A 5 3.01 -7.55 -4.53
CA GLY A 5 3.84 -6.55 -3.86
C GLY A 5 3.85 -6.62 -2.34
N THR A 6 2.76 -7.09 -1.74
CA THR A 6 2.48 -7.00 -0.30
C THR A 6 2.25 -8.37 0.33
N TYR A 7 3.14 -9.32 0.01
CA TYR A 7 3.05 -10.72 0.46
C TYR A 7 1.70 -11.34 0.09
N ASP A 8 1.15 -12.17 0.98
CA ASP A 8 -0.14 -12.83 0.82
C ASP A 8 -1.34 -11.84 0.89
N ALA A 9 -1.08 -10.55 1.18
CA ALA A 9 -2.09 -9.50 1.18
C ALA A 9 -2.18 -8.72 -0.15
N ALA A 10 -1.53 -9.16 -1.24
CA ALA A 10 -1.51 -8.43 -2.51
C ALA A 10 -2.91 -8.13 -3.07
N GLY A 11 -3.84 -9.09 -3.02
CA GLY A 11 -5.21 -8.89 -3.47
C GLY A 11 -5.99 -7.89 -2.60
N GLU A 12 -5.87 -8.01 -1.27
CA GLU A 12 -6.52 -7.06 -0.34
C GLU A 12 -5.96 -5.64 -0.49
N PHE A 13 -4.64 -5.50 -0.62
CA PHE A 13 -4.00 -4.21 -0.83
C PHE A 13 -4.46 -3.57 -2.14
N ALA A 14 -4.55 -4.35 -3.23
CA ALA A 14 -5.08 -3.86 -4.49
C ALA A 14 -6.55 -3.43 -4.37
N TYR A 15 -7.38 -4.17 -3.63
CA TYR A 15 -8.79 -3.82 -3.42
C TYR A 15 -8.98 -2.57 -2.56
N ARG A 16 -8.24 -2.44 -1.46
CA ARG A 16 -8.39 -1.33 -0.51
C ARG A 16 -7.66 -0.06 -0.94
N VAL A 17 -6.40 -0.19 -1.35
CA VAL A 17 -5.55 0.95 -1.71
C VAL A 17 -5.71 1.31 -3.18
N GLY A 18 -5.82 0.32 -4.07
CA GLY A 18 -5.99 0.58 -5.49
C GLY A 18 -4.76 1.14 -6.20
N LEU A 19 -3.55 0.86 -5.69
CA LEU A 19 -2.29 1.29 -6.31
C LEU A 19 -1.27 0.14 -6.39
N PRO A 20 -0.39 0.09 -7.41
CA PRO A 20 0.76 -0.80 -7.41
C PRO A 20 1.68 -0.47 -6.22
N GLY A 21 1.98 -1.43 -5.37
CA GLY A 21 2.88 -1.22 -4.22
C GLY A 21 3.88 -2.35 -3.97
N LYS A 22 4.80 -2.10 -3.03
CA LYS A 22 5.71 -3.08 -2.44
C LYS A 22 5.87 -2.78 -0.95
N SER A 23 5.71 -3.78 -0.10
CA SER A 23 6.00 -3.68 1.35
C SER A 23 7.31 -4.38 1.73
N GLY A 24 7.80 -4.09 2.93
CA GLY A 24 8.86 -4.85 3.58
C GLY A 24 8.68 -4.89 5.11
N VAL A 25 9.20 -5.96 5.74
CA VAL A 25 9.09 -6.21 7.20
C VAL A 25 9.73 -5.13 8.07
N GLY A 26 10.51 -4.20 7.50
CA GLY A 26 10.94 -2.99 8.21
C GLY A 26 9.83 -1.96 8.44
N GLY A 27 8.59 -2.24 8.01
CA GLY A 27 7.42 -1.37 8.16
C GLY A 27 7.23 -0.36 7.03
N GLY A 28 8.09 -0.40 6.00
CA GLY A 28 8.01 0.49 4.84
C GLY A 28 7.07 -0.06 3.77
N ILE A 29 6.31 0.83 3.13
CA ILE A 29 5.53 0.52 1.92
C ILE A 29 5.73 1.65 0.91
N ILE A 30 6.06 1.26 -0.33
CA ILE A 30 6.08 2.16 -1.48
C ILE A 30 4.84 1.87 -2.32
N ALA A 31 4.13 2.91 -2.75
CA ALA A 31 3.00 2.82 -3.68
C ALA A 31 3.16 3.82 -4.84
N VAL A 32 2.81 3.42 -6.05
CA VAL A 32 3.00 4.23 -7.26
C VAL A 32 1.66 4.73 -7.77
N VAL A 33 1.53 6.04 -7.98
CA VAL A 33 0.42 6.64 -8.73
C VAL A 33 0.90 6.88 -10.16
N PRO A 34 0.48 6.04 -11.14
CA PRO A 34 1.05 6.08 -12.49
C PRO A 34 0.96 7.47 -13.12
N GLY A 35 2.09 7.94 -13.67
CA GLY A 35 2.19 9.24 -14.34
C GLY A 35 2.08 10.47 -13.42
N ARG A 36 2.05 10.30 -12.09
CA ARG A 36 1.91 11.42 -11.14
C ARG A 36 3.01 11.45 -10.09
N CYS A 37 3.07 10.45 -9.22
CA CYS A 37 4.01 10.45 -8.09
C CYS A 37 4.22 9.04 -7.51
N THR A 38 5.12 8.96 -6.53
CA THR A 38 5.32 7.80 -5.68
C THR A 38 5.09 8.21 -4.23
N LEU A 39 4.37 7.37 -3.49
CA LEU A 39 4.09 7.52 -2.07
C LEU A 39 4.99 6.56 -1.30
N CYS A 40 5.48 7.01 -0.16
CA CYS A 40 6.21 6.18 0.80
C CYS A 40 5.58 6.38 2.18
N VAL A 41 5.27 5.27 2.85
CA VAL A 41 4.81 5.26 4.24
C VAL A 41 5.72 4.36 5.05
N TRP A 42 5.89 4.69 6.32
CA TRP A 42 6.67 3.88 7.24
C TRP A 42 6.01 3.88 8.62
N SER A 43 5.78 2.67 9.15
CA SER A 43 5.45 2.46 10.55
C SER A 43 5.79 1.01 10.91
N PRO A 44 6.51 0.76 12.02
CA PRO A 44 7.04 -0.57 12.34
C PRO A 44 5.97 -1.57 12.82
N GLY A 45 4.76 -1.11 13.16
CA GLY A 45 3.68 -1.99 13.60
C GLY A 45 3.11 -2.82 12.43
N LEU A 46 3.40 -4.12 12.41
CA LEU A 46 2.98 -5.04 11.34
C LEU A 46 1.74 -5.85 11.72
N ASP A 47 0.97 -6.25 10.71
CA ASP A 47 -0.06 -7.29 10.82
C ASP A 47 0.55 -8.70 10.77
N GLU A 48 -0.29 -9.72 10.91
CA GLU A 48 0.09 -11.14 10.84
C GLU A 48 0.70 -11.53 9.48
N ARG A 49 0.51 -10.72 8.43
CA ARG A 49 0.98 -10.94 7.06
C ARG A 49 2.26 -10.14 6.75
N GLY A 50 2.82 -9.45 7.75
CA GLY A 50 4.09 -8.71 7.64
C GLY A 50 3.97 -7.33 7.00
N ASN A 51 2.77 -6.77 6.87
CA ASN A 51 2.54 -5.43 6.31
C ASN A 51 2.28 -4.41 7.41
N SER A 52 2.76 -3.17 7.23
CA SER A 52 2.52 -2.09 8.18
C SER A 52 1.03 -1.74 8.29
N VAL A 53 0.44 -1.91 9.48
CA VAL A 53 -0.98 -1.64 9.73
C VAL A 53 -1.30 -0.17 9.47
N ALA A 54 -0.51 0.72 10.07
CA ALA A 54 -0.69 2.16 9.90
C ALA A 54 -0.32 2.62 8.48
N GLY A 55 0.68 1.98 7.85
CA GLY A 55 1.08 2.30 6.48
C GLY A 55 -0.03 2.00 5.47
N VAL A 56 -0.63 0.81 5.54
CA VAL A 56 -1.76 0.44 4.66
C VAL A 56 -2.96 1.36 4.91
N ALA A 57 -3.31 1.63 6.18
CA ALA A 57 -4.42 2.52 6.51
C ALA A 57 -4.21 3.96 6.00
N ALA A 58 -2.97 4.48 6.06
CA ALA A 58 -2.65 5.80 5.53
C ALA A 58 -2.80 5.86 4.00
N LEU A 59 -2.37 4.82 3.28
CA LEU A 59 -2.50 4.74 1.83
C LEU A 59 -3.97 4.60 1.39
N ASP A 60 -4.75 3.74 2.06
CA ASP A 60 -6.20 3.58 1.86
C ASP A 60 -6.94 4.92 2.08
N ARG A 61 -6.60 5.62 3.17
CA ARG A 61 -7.19 6.93 3.47
C ARG A 61 -6.81 7.99 2.43
N PHE A 62 -5.56 7.98 1.97
CA PHE A 62 -5.08 8.90 0.93
C PHE A 62 -5.87 8.70 -0.37
N THR A 63 -5.94 7.46 -0.88
CA THR A 63 -6.62 7.19 -2.15
C THR A 63 -8.12 7.45 -2.08
N THR A 64 -8.74 7.18 -0.93
CA THR A 64 -10.14 7.57 -0.63
C THR A 64 -10.35 9.08 -0.71
N LEU A 65 -9.41 9.89 -0.16
CA LEU A 65 -9.53 11.35 -0.15
C LEU A 65 -9.26 11.98 -1.51
N THR A 66 -8.31 11.44 -2.27
CA THR A 66 -7.85 12.05 -3.52
C THR A 66 -8.51 11.45 -4.76
N GLY A 67 -9.24 10.34 -4.62
CA GLY A 67 -9.82 9.60 -5.75
C GLY A 67 -8.78 9.00 -6.69
N VAL A 68 -7.56 8.74 -6.20
CA VAL A 68 -6.48 8.17 -7.02
C VAL A 68 -6.37 6.68 -6.77
N SER A 69 -7.21 5.94 -7.46
CA SER A 69 -7.12 4.48 -7.62
C SER A 69 -6.86 4.19 -9.10
N VAL A 70 -6.17 3.09 -9.40
CA VAL A 70 -6.05 2.57 -10.78
C VAL A 70 -7.22 1.67 -11.18
N PHE A 71 -8.14 1.42 -10.24
CA PHE A 71 -9.43 0.75 -10.42
C PHE A 71 -10.59 1.73 -10.21
#